data_AF-A0A2N3CN22-F1
#
_entry.id   AF-A0A2N3CN22-F1
#
_cell.length_a   1.000
_cell.length_b   1.000
_cell.length_c   1.000
_cell.angle_alpha   90.00
_cell.angle_beta   90.00
_cell.angle_gamma   90.00
#
_symmetry.space_group_name_H-M   'P 1'
#
loop_
_entity.id
_entity.type
_entity.pdbx_description
1 polymer ?
#
loop_
_entity_poly.entity_id
_entity_poly.type
_entity_poly.pdbx_seq_one_letter_code
_entity_poly.pdbx_strand_id
1 'polypeptide(L)'
;MLDLINVSYDTQIPNNVGLSSDKRVLKALEKWHPGYINWWNDLIPQKFQQSLVYLRTAVSVDPKGWAKFDYVKMPEYRWGVLLAPQVEGRVIPCGAHFGEPAWQEVPGEYRSMLRRLIVIQGDTEPASVEQQRHLAKSAPSLYDMRNLFQVNVEEGRHLWAMVYLLHKYFGADGREEADELLRRQSGSEDKPRMLGAFNEETPDWLSFFMFTYFTDRDGKMQLESLAQSGFDPLSRTCRFMLTEEAHHMFVGETGVGRTIERTCQAMTEAGITDPHDIKRVRALGVIDLPTIQKKLNLHYTL
;
A
#
# COMPACT_ATOMS: atom_id res chain seq x y z
N MET A 1 -13.86 10.94 -26.72
CA MET A 1 -13.87 11.22 -25.27
C MET A 1 -13.02 10.15 -24.61
N LEU A 2 -12.10 10.52 -23.70
CA LEU A 2 -11.37 9.55 -22.90
C LEU A 2 -12.35 8.85 -21.96
N ASP A 3 -12.36 7.52 -21.95
CA ASP A 3 -13.05 6.75 -20.92
C ASP A 3 -12.19 6.82 -19.64
N LEU A 4 -12.65 7.59 -18.67
CA LEU A 4 -11.96 7.80 -17.39
C LEU A 4 -12.42 6.80 -16.32
N ILE A 5 -13.38 5.94 -16.64
CA ILE A 5 -13.95 4.97 -15.70
C ILE A 5 -13.27 3.62 -15.88
N ASN A 6 -13.11 3.15 -17.11
CA ASN A 6 -12.47 1.86 -17.39
C ASN A 6 -10.94 2.00 -17.52
N VAL A 7 -10.23 0.95 -17.12
CA VAL A 7 -8.78 0.88 -17.26
C VAL A 7 -8.42 0.55 -18.70
N SER A 8 -7.62 1.41 -19.31
CA SER A 8 -7.02 1.17 -20.62
C SER A 8 -5.80 0.26 -20.50
N TYR A 9 -5.68 -0.67 -21.44
CA TYR A 9 -4.54 -1.61 -21.57
C TYR A 9 -3.75 -1.37 -22.87
N ASP A 10 -3.89 -0.19 -23.48
CA ASP A 10 -3.21 0.23 -24.70
C ASP A 10 -1.70 0.48 -24.54
N THR A 11 -1.21 0.51 -23.29
CA THR A 11 0.22 0.59 -22.97
C THR A 11 0.64 -0.56 -22.04
N GLN A 12 1.94 -0.67 -21.79
CA GLN A 12 2.45 -1.61 -20.78
C GLN A 12 1.88 -1.32 -19.38
N ILE A 13 1.55 -0.06 -19.09
CA ILE A 13 1.08 0.43 -17.79
C ILE A 13 -0.45 0.67 -17.89
N PRO A 14 -1.30 -0.20 -17.31
CA PRO A 14 -2.74 0.01 -17.30
C PRO A 14 -3.10 1.34 -16.63
N ASN A 15 -4.04 2.09 -17.18
CA ASN A 15 -4.37 3.41 -16.62
C ASN A 15 -5.74 3.94 -17.06
N ASN A 16 -6.26 4.92 -16.32
CA ASN A 16 -7.44 5.71 -16.70
C ASN A 16 -7.13 7.22 -16.86
N VAL A 17 -5.85 7.57 -17.06
CA VAL A 17 -5.37 8.96 -17.15
C VAL A 17 -4.92 9.35 -18.56
N GLY A 18 -5.07 8.46 -19.54
CA GLY A 18 -4.73 8.72 -20.94
C GLY A 18 -3.22 8.75 -21.20
N LEU A 19 -2.44 7.86 -20.57
CA LEU A 19 -0.97 7.83 -20.72
C LEU A 19 -0.51 7.76 -22.18
N SER A 20 -1.23 7.05 -23.06
CA SER A 20 -0.89 6.96 -24.49
C SER A 20 -0.90 8.30 -25.21
N SER A 21 -1.67 9.27 -24.71
CA SER A 21 -1.72 10.64 -25.24
C SER A 21 -0.59 11.52 -24.67
N ASP A 22 -0.08 11.21 -23.48
CA ASP A 22 1.08 11.89 -22.87
C ASP A 22 2.37 11.10 -23.08
N LYS A 23 2.89 11.16 -24.31
CA LYS A 23 4.12 10.45 -24.72
C LYS A 23 5.33 10.77 -23.85
N ARG A 24 5.40 11.97 -23.26
CA ARG A 24 6.52 12.39 -22.42
C ARG A 24 6.49 11.64 -21.09
N VAL A 25 5.34 11.61 -20.44
CA VAL A 25 5.16 10.91 -19.15
C VAL A 25 5.24 9.41 -19.34
N LEU A 26 4.58 8.86 -20.38
CA LEU A 26 4.65 7.43 -20.69
C LEU A 26 6.09 6.96 -20.86
N LYS A 27 6.89 7.63 -21.70
CA LYS A 27 8.30 7.29 -21.90
C LYS A 27 9.12 7.39 -20.61
N ALA A 28 8.82 8.35 -19.74
CA ALA A 28 9.52 8.49 -18.46
C ALA A 28 9.19 7.34 -17.50
N LEU A 29 7.92 6.93 -17.42
CA LEU A 29 7.49 5.79 -16.61
C LEU A 29 8.03 4.47 -17.16
N GLU A 30 8.02 4.27 -18.48
CA GLU A 30 8.62 3.09 -19.13
C GLU A 30 10.14 3.00 -18.89
N LYS A 31 10.83 4.15 -18.72
CA LYS A 31 12.25 4.17 -18.34
C LYS A 31 12.46 3.78 -16.87
N TRP A 32 11.55 4.14 -15.97
CA TRP A 32 11.62 3.82 -14.55
C TRP A 32 11.20 2.38 -14.25
N HIS A 33 10.26 1.83 -15.03
CA HIS A 33 9.66 0.51 -14.86
C HIS A 33 10.68 -0.64 -14.68
N PRO A 34 11.76 -0.77 -15.46
CA PRO A 34 12.76 -1.82 -15.23
C PRO A 34 13.42 -1.76 -13.85
N GLY A 35 13.65 -0.54 -13.32
CA GLY A 35 14.19 -0.35 -11.97
C GLY A 35 13.23 -0.87 -10.91
N TYR A 36 11.93 -0.59 -11.05
CA TYR A 36 10.88 -1.11 -10.18
C TYR A 36 10.80 -2.65 -10.22
N ILE A 37 10.86 -3.25 -11.42
CA ILE A 37 10.83 -4.72 -11.55
C ILE A 37 12.07 -5.37 -10.94
N ASN A 38 13.24 -4.75 -11.07
CA ASN A 38 14.45 -5.23 -10.41
C ASN A 38 14.31 -5.17 -8.89
N TRP A 39 13.86 -4.03 -8.35
CA TRP A 39 13.56 -3.89 -6.92
C TRP A 39 12.59 -4.96 -6.42
N TRP A 40 11.49 -5.19 -7.13
CA TRP A 40 10.50 -6.23 -6.79
C TRP A 40 11.13 -7.63 -6.78
N ASN A 41 11.92 -7.95 -7.80
CA ASN A 41 12.55 -9.26 -7.94
C ASN A 41 13.66 -9.52 -6.91
N ASP A 42 14.31 -8.48 -6.41
CA ASP A 42 15.35 -8.62 -5.38
C ASP A 42 14.74 -8.91 -3.99
N LEU A 43 13.49 -8.50 -3.75
CA LEU A 43 12.83 -8.66 -2.44
C LEU A 43 12.19 -10.03 -2.22
N ILE A 44 11.44 -10.52 -3.20
CA ILE A 44 10.64 -11.73 -3.04
C ILE A 44 11.44 -12.96 -3.50
N PRO A 45 11.55 -14.05 -2.72
CA PRO A 45 12.24 -15.26 -3.17
C PRO A 45 11.71 -15.80 -4.51
N GLN A 46 12.63 -16.22 -5.42
CA GLN A 46 12.31 -16.64 -6.79
C GLN A 46 11.18 -17.69 -6.88
N LYS A 47 11.11 -18.64 -5.95
CA LYS A 47 10.04 -19.65 -5.91
C LYS A 47 8.64 -19.04 -5.84
N PHE A 48 8.47 -17.93 -5.12
CA PHE A 48 7.20 -17.24 -4.97
C PHE A 48 6.90 -16.37 -6.19
N GLN A 49 7.93 -15.76 -6.80
CA GLN A 49 7.76 -15.02 -8.06
C GLN A 49 7.24 -15.90 -9.20
N GLN A 50 7.66 -17.17 -9.25
CA GLN A 50 7.23 -18.12 -10.28
C GLN A 50 5.87 -18.77 -10.00
N SER A 51 5.32 -18.57 -8.79
CA SER A 51 4.05 -19.16 -8.39
C SER A 51 2.87 -18.40 -9.00
N LEU A 52 1.84 -19.12 -9.43
CA LEU A 52 0.56 -18.53 -9.79
C LEU A 52 -0.21 -18.18 -8.51
N VAL A 53 -0.44 -16.90 -8.28
CA VAL A 53 -1.16 -16.38 -7.11
C VAL A 53 -2.52 -15.85 -7.56
N TYR A 54 -3.58 -16.21 -6.84
CA TYR A 54 -4.93 -15.72 -7.11
C TYR A 54 -5.11 -14.32 -6.53
N LEU A 55 -4.90 -13.31 -7.36
CA LEU A 55 -4.87 -11.89 -6.99
C LEU A 55 -6.01 -11.14 -7.66
N ARG A 56 -6.53 -10.10 -7.00
CA ARG A 56 -7.34 -9.09 -7.67
C ARG A 56 -6.45 -8.06 -8.33
N THR A 57 -6.88 -7.59 -9.50
CA THR A 57 -6.27 -6.48 -10.22
C THR A 57 -7.37 -5.50 -10.60
N ALA A 58 -7.10 -4.21 -10.42
CA ALA A 58 -8.02 -3.15 -10.82
C ALA A 58 -8.21 -3.11 -12.35
N VAL A 59 -9.47 -3.08 -12.78
CA VAL A 59 -9.92 -3.01 -14.18
C VAL A 59 -10.83 -1.80 -14.44
N SER A 60 -11.30 -1.13 -13.39
CA SER A 60 -12.10 0.08 -13.44
C SER A 60 -11.89 0.91 -12.16
N VAL A 61 -12.36 2.15 -12.15
CA VAL A 61 -12.48 2.98 -10.94
C VAL A 61 -13.94 3.17 -10.51
N ASP A 62 -14.88 2.42 -11.12
CA ASP A 62 -16.30 2.41 -10.73
C ASP A 62 -16.48 1.69 -9.37
N PRO A 63 -17.08 2.35 -8.37
CA PRO A 63 -17.41 1.72 -7.07
C PRO A 63 -18.23 0.42 -7.18
N LYS A 64 -18.98 0.22 -8.27
CA LYS A 64 -19.82 -0.97 -8.49
C LYS A 64 -19.06 -2.21 -8.96
N GLY A 65 -17.81 -2.07 -9.38
CA GLY A 65 -17.03 -3.18 -9.93
C GLY A 65 -15.69 -2.73 -10.45
N TRP A 66 -14.71 -2.59 -9.56
CA TRP A 66 -13.40 -2.03 -9.90
C TRP A 66 -12.31 -3.08 -10.16
N ALA A 67 -12.53 -4.35 -9.81
CA ALA A 67 -11.47 -5.38 -9.85
C ALA A 67 -11.92 -6.72 -10.45
N LYS A 68 -10.96 -7.44 -11.03
CA LYS A 68 -11.08 -8.84 -11.48
C LYS A 68 -10.09 -9.69 -10.70
N PHE A 69 -10.49 -10.89 -10.29
CA PHE A 69 -9.58 -11.90 -9.75
C PHE A 69 -9.11 -12.87 -10.82
N ASP A 70 -7.81 -13.18 -10.83
CA ASP A 70 -7.23 -14.20 -11.70
C ASP A 70 -5.92 -14.74 -11.11
N TYR A 71 -5.43 -15.85 -11.67
CA TYR A 71 -4.09 -16.35 -11.36
C TYR A 71 -3.04 -15.59 -12.17
N VAL A 72 -2.05 -15.04 -11.47
CA VAL A 72 -0.95 -14.29 -12.08
C VAL A 72 0.35 -14.56 -11.33
N LYS A 73 1.48 -14.55 -12.05
CA LYS A 73 2.78 -14.48 -11.41
C LYS A 73 3.01 -13.04 -10.99
N MET A 74 3.41 -12.79 -9.74
CA MET A 74 3.52 -11.42 -9.25
C MET A 74 4.37 -10.47 -10.12
N PRO A 75 5.53 -10.88 -10.70
CA PRO A 75 6.27 -10.01 -11.63
C PRO A 75 5.51 -9.63 -12.91
N GLU A 76 4.48 -10.39 -13.26
CA GLU A 76 3.58 -10.14 -14.41
C GLU A 76 2.32 -9.36 -13.98
N TYR A 77 2.22 -8.98 -12.69
CA TYR A 77 1.11 -8.18 -12.19
C TYR A 77 1.03 -6.85 -12.95
N ARG A 78 -0.20 -6.43 -13.26
CA ARG A 78 -0.46 -5.27 -14.09
C ARG A 78 -0.61 -4.04 -13.21
N TRP A 79 0.51 -3.54 -12.66
CA TRP A 79 0.54 -2.32 -11.86
C TRP A 79 0.11 -1.10 -12.68
N GLY A 80 -1.03 -0.52 -12.31
CA GLY A 80 -1.66 0.56 -13.06
C GLY A 80 -1.70 1.90 -12.33
N VAL A 81 -1.89 2.96 -13.11
CA VAL A 81 -2.08 4.35 -12.63
C VAL A 81 -3.56 4.71 -12.70
N LEU A 82 -4.20 4.75 -11.53
CA LEU A 82 -5.64 4.88 -11.40
C LEU A 82 -6.01 6.05 -10.50
N LEU A 83 -6.83 6.95 -11.04
CA LEU A 83 -7.36 8.10 -10.33
C LEU A 83 -8.88 7.97 -10.23
N ALA A 84 -9.47 8.35 -9.10
CA ALA A 84 -10.91 8.48 -9.00
C ALA A 84 -11.46 9.43 -10.09
N PRO A 85 -12.74 9.27 -10.52
CA PRO A 85 -13.35 10.15 -11.52
C PRO A 85 -13.25 11.62 -11.13
N GLN A 86 -12.99 12.48 -12.11
CA GLN A 86 -12.98 13.93 -11.91
C GLN A 86 -14.40 14.43 -11.64
N VAL A 87 -14.53 15.34 -10.68
CA VAL A 87 -15.81 16.02 -10.40
C VAL A 87 -15.79 17.38 -11.07
N GLU A 88 -16.76 17.63 -11.95
CA GLU A 88 -16.91 18.92 -12.61
C GLU A 88 -17.20 20.02 -11.58
N GLY A 89 -16.50 21.16 -11.70
CA GLY A 89 -16.66 22.27 -10.77
C GLY A 89 -16.16 22.01 -9.34
N ARG A 90 -15.28 21.01 -9.11
CA ARG A 90 -14.69 20.78 -7.79
C ARG A 90 -13.97 22.03 -7.28
N VAL A 91 -14.27 22.41 -6.04
CA VAL A 91 -13.62 23.52 -5.32
C VAL A 91 -12.76 23.00 -4.17
N ILE A 92 -11.82 23.82 -3.72
CA ILE A 92 -10.92 23.54 -2.60
C ILE A 92 -11.74 23.57 -1.29
N PRO A 93 -11.68 22.52 -0.46
CA PRO A 93 -12.63 22.34 0.65
C PRO A 93 -12.23 23.03 1.96
N CYS A 94 -11.03 23.60 2.08
CA CYS A 94 -10.57 24.25 3.31
C CYS A 94 -9.40 25.23 3.09
N GLY A 95 -9.04 25.98 4.13
CA GLY A 95 -7.84 26.84 4.15
C GLY A 95 -8.03 28.19 3.46
N ALA A 96 -6.91 28.83 3.11
CA ALA A 96 -6.89 30.18 2.53
C ALA A 96 -7.57 30.27 1.15
N HIS A 97 -7.56 29.18 0.39
CA HIS A 97 -8.16 29.09 -0.94
C HIS A 97 -9.55 28.44 -0.92
N PHE A 98 -10.23 28.41 0.23
CA PHE A 98 -11.55 27.79 0.36
C PHE A 98 -12.54 28.34 -0.69
N GLY A 99 -13.18 27.44 -1.44
CA GLY A 99 -14.15 27.78 -2.48
C GLY A 99 -13.55 28.14 -3.84
N GLU A 100 -12.23 28.26 -3.97
CA GLU A 100 -11.57 28.42 -5.27
C GLU A 100 -11.60 27.12 -6.08
N PRO A 101 -11.50 27.17 -7.42
CA PRO A 101 -11.40 25.97 -8.24
C PRO A 101 -10.20 25.09 -7.84
N ALA A 102 -10.41 23.78 -7.76
CA ALA A 102 -9.34 22.83 -7.47
C ALA A 102 -8.26 22.83 -8.58
N TRP A 103 -7.00 22.78 -8.17
CA TRP A 103 -5.86 22.90 -9.07
C TRP A 103 -5.61 21.59 -9.82
N GLN A 104 -5.51 21.70 -11.15
CA GLN A 104 -5.10 20.58 -12.03
C GLN A 104 -3.58 20.53 -12.24
N GLU A 105 -2.90 21.64 -11.97
CA GLU A 105 -1.44 21.79 -11.99
C GLU A 105 -0.98 22.30 -10.63
N VAL A 106 0.29 22.06 -10.28
CA VAL A 106 0.83 22.44 -8.98
C VAL A 106 1.15 23.95 -8.97
N PRO A 107 0.54 24.75 -8.07
CA PRO A 107 0.92 26.16 -7.92
C PRO A 107 2.40 26.28 -7.51
N GLY A 108 3.10 27.24 -8.12
CA GLY A 108 4.56 27.38 -7.94
C GLY A 108 4.98 27.53 -6.47
N GLU A 109 4.20 28.29 -5.69
CA GLU A 109 4.44 28.52 -4.25
C GLU A 109 4.35 27.25 -3.39
N TYR A 110 3.54 26.27 -3.80
CA TYR A 110 3.32 25.02 -3.05
C TYR A 110 4.13 23.83 -3.61
N ARG A 111 4.94 24.05 -4.65
CA ARG A 111 5.61 22.97 -5.39
C ARG A 111 6.53 22.12 -4.52
N SER A 112 7.39 22.71 -3.70
CA SER A 112 8.31 21.92 -2.86
C SER A 112 7.57 21.14 -1.77
N MET A 113 6.57 21.76 -1.15
CA MET A 113 5.74 21.16 -0.10
C MET A 113 4.93 19.98 -0.63
N LEU A 114 4.20 20.15 -1.74
CA LEU A 114 3.41 19.07 -2.34
C LEU A 114 4.30 17.92 -2.83
N ARG A 115 5.48 18.23 -3.39
CA ARG A 115 6.47 17.20 -3.73
C ARG A 115 6.86 16.41 -2.50
N ARG A 116 7.25 17.07 -1.42
CA ARG A 116 7.67 16.42 -0.17
C ARG A 116 6.58 15.51 0.39
N LEU A 117 5.32 15.97 0.41
CA LEU A 117 4.19 15.15 0.88
C LEU A 117 4.00 13.89 0.02
N ILE A 118 4.05 14.02 -1.30
CA ILE A 118 3.94 12.90 -2.23
C ILE A 118 5.10 11.91 -2.05
N VAL A 119 6.32 12.41 -1.82
CA VAL A 119 7.50 11.55 -1.61
C VAL A 119 7.40 10.81 -0.28
N ILE A 120 7.00 11.48 0.81
CA ILE A 120 6.85 10.83 2.11
C ILE A 120 5.80 9.72 2.05
N GLN A 121 4.63 9.98 1.46
CA GLN A 121 3.61 8.95 1.24
C GLN A 121 4.15 7.84 0.32
N GLY A 122 4.79 8.20 -0.79
CA GLY A 122 5.33 7.21 -1.71
C GLY A 122 6.44 6.34 -1.12
N ASP A 123 7.11 6.78 -0.05
CA ASP A 123 8.22 6.06 0.57
C ASP A 123 7.74 4.95 1.52
N THR A 124 6.54 5.06 2.07
CA THR A 124 5.95 4.04 2.95
C THR A 124 5.57 2.77 2.21
N GLU A 125 5.16 2.91 0.96
CA GLU A 125 4.59 1.81 0.18
C GLU A 125 5.62 0.72 -0.14
N PRO A 126 6.81 1.02 -0.69
CA PRO A 126 7.85 0.00 -0.85
C PRO A 126 8.46 -0.45 0.48
N ALA A 127 8.43 0.40 1.52
CA ALA A 127 8.93 0.03 2.84
C ALA A 127 8.14 -1.12 3.46
N SER A 128 6.81 -1.09 3.38
CA SER A 128 5.97 -2.18 3.91
C SER A 128 6.25 -3.51 3.19
N VAL A 129 6.44 -3.48 1.86
CA VAL A 129 6.84 -4.66 1.08
C VAL A 129 8.20 -5.19 1.54
N GLU A 130 9.16 -4.30 1.78
CA GLU A 130 10.50 -4.67 2.27
C GLU A 130 10.45 -5.32 3.65
N GLN A 131 9.68 -4.76 4.60
CA GLN A 131 9.51 -5.30 5.94
C GLN A 131 8.89 -6.70 5.92
N GLN A 132 7.97 -6.95 4.99
CA GLN A 132 7.12 -8.15 4.96
C GLN A 132 7.67 -9.29 4.07
N ARG A 133 8.72 -9.03 3.27
CA ARG A 133 9.25 -9.94 2.22
C ARG A 133 9.52 -11.40 2.63
N HIS A 134 9.77 -11.64 3.91
CA HIS A 134 10.16 -12.95 4.45
C HIS A 134 8.96 -13.78 4.96
N LEU A 135 7.81 -13.15 5.23
CA LEU A 135 6.67 -13.77 5.91
C LEU A 135 6.04 -14.92 5.12
N ALA A 136 6.13 -14.89 3.79
CA ALA A 136 5.64 -15.97 2.93
C ALA A 136 6.31 -17.34 3.25
N LYS A 137 7.51 -17.35 3.85
CA LYS A 137 8.22 -18.58 4.24
C LYS A 137 7.54 -19.31 5.41
N SER A 138 6.78 -18.59 6.23
CA SER A 138 6.13 -19.09 7.45
C SER A 138 4.62 -18.88 7.44
N ALA A 139 4.02 -18.76 6.24
CA ALA A 139 2.60 -18.49 6.10
C ALA A 139 1.75 -19.56 6.80
N PRO A 140 0.81 -19.18 7.68
CA PRO A 140 0.00 -20.14 8.44
C PRO A 140 -1.04 -20.86 7.56
N SER A 141 -1.32 -20.34 6.36
CA SER A 141 -2.15 -20.99 5.36
C SER A 141 -1.90 -20.39 3.96
N LEU A 142 -2.42 -21.06 2.92
CA LEU A 142 -2.45 -20.49 1.56
C LEU A 142 -3.33 -19.22 1.48
N TYR A 143 -4.40 -19.15 2.29
CA TYR A 143 -5.26 -17.98 2.38
C TYR A 143 -4.48 -16.76 2.90
N ASP A 144 -3.72 -16.95 3.98
CA ASP A 144 -2.91 -15.90 4.59
C ASP A 144 -1.75 -15.50 3.67
N MET A 145 -1.10 -16.46 3.01
CA MET A 145 -0.07 -16.18 2.01
C MET A 145 -0.61 -15.37 0.81
N ARG A 146 -1.81 -15.70 0.33
CA ARG A 146 -2.47 -14.96 -0.76
C ARG A 146 -2.80 -13.53 -0.33
N ASN A 147 -3.27 -13.33 0.91
CA ASN A 147 -3.55 -11.99 1.43
C ASN A 147 -2.28 -11.16 1.59
N LEU A 148 -1.18 -11.74 2.11
CA LEU A 148 0.12 -11.09 2.14
C LEU A 148 0.53 -10.62 0.73
N PHE A 149 0.46 -11.49 -0.26
CA PHE A 149 0.81 -11.13 -1.63
C PHE A 149 -0.14 -10.10 -2.24
N GLN A 150 -1.43 -10.11 -1.88
CA GLN A 150 -2.37 -9.08 -2.30
C GLN A 150 -1.99 -7.71 -1.75
N VAL A 151 -1.70 -7.61 -0.45
CA VAL A 151 -1.20 -6.38 0.17
C VAL A 151 0.08 -5.93 -0.55
N ASN A 152 1.05 -6.83 -0.75
CA ASN A 152 2.33 -6.44 -1.37
C ASN A 152 2.17 -5.88 -2.80
N VAL A 153 1.31 -6.45 -3.64
CA VAL A 153 1.11 -5.91 -5.00
C VAL A 153 0.31 -4.61 -5.01
N GLU A 154 -0.58 -4.41 -4.03
CA GLU A 154 -1.34 -3.16 -3.85
C GLU A 154 -0.43 -2.03 -3.36
N GLU A 155 0.46 -2.30 -2.39
CA GLU A 155 1.48 -1.34 -1.97
C GLU A 155 2.49 -1.03 -3.09
N GLY A 156 2.86 -2.03 -3.88
CA GLY A 156 3.60 -1.79 -5.11
C GLY A 156 2.87 -0.83 -6.07
N ARG A 157 1.54 -0.96 -6.19
CA ARG A 157 0.70 -0.07 -7.01
C ARG A 157 0.58 1.34 -6.40
N HIS A 158 0.57 1.46 -5.08
CA HIS A 158 0.60 2.73 -4.35
C HIS A 158 1.86 3.53 -4.69
N LEU A 159 3.03 2.86 -4.73
CA LEU A 159 4.27 3.49 -5.21
C LEU A 159 4.13 4.01 -6.64
N TRP A 160 3.58 3.20 -7.56
CA TRP A 160 3.30 3.64 -8.93
C TRP A 160 2.39 4.88 -9.00
N ALA A 161 1.43 4.98 -8.09
CA ALA A 161 0.50 6.10 -8.02
C ALA A 161 1.23 7.42 -7.67
N MET A 162 2.14 7.38 -6.70
CA MET A 162 2.95 8.54 -6.31
C MET A 162 4.01 8.88 -7.36
N VAL A 163 4.68 7.88 -7.93
CA VAL A 163 5.65 8.05 -9.02
C VAL A 163 5.02 8.69 -10.25
N TYR A 164 3.78 8.32 -10.60
CA TYR A 164 3.05 8.98 -11.67
C TYR A 164 2.88 10.49 -11.40
N LEU A 165 2.44 10.86 -10.19
CA LEU A 165 2.27 12.28 -9.83
C LEU A 165 3.61 13.03 -9.91
N LEU A 166 4.68 12.44 -9.41
CA LEU A 166 6.04 12.98 -9.48
C LEU A 166 6.48 13.20 -10.93
N HIS A 167 6.33 12.21 -11.79
CA HIS A 167 6.72 12.29 -13.20
C HIS A 167 5.88 13.31 -13.98
N LYS A 168 4.57 13.34 -13.75
CA LYS A 168 3.63 14.18 -14.48
C LYS A 168 3.75 15.65 -14.10
N TYR A 169 3.84 15.96 -12.81
CA TYR A 169 3.66 17.34 -12.30
C TYR A 169 4.95 17.97 -11.75
N PHE A 170 5.96 17.16 -11.40
CA PHE A 170 7.17 17.66 -10.72
C PHE A 170 8.44 17.69 -11.58
N GLY A 171 8.36 17.34 -12.86
CA GLY A 171 9.43 17.62 -13.82
C GLY A 171 10.71 16.83 -13.54
N ALA A 172 11.87 17.49 -13.53
CA ALA A 172 13.16 16.83 -13.29
C ALA A 172 13.27 16.31 -11.86
N ASP A 173 12.99 17.17 -10.88
CA ASP A 173 13.02 16.82 -9.46
C ASP A 173 12.09 15.63 -9.16
N GLY A 174 10.90 15.59 -9.78
CA GLY A 174 9.99 14.45 -9.61
C GLY A 174 10.57 13.12 -10.08
N ARG A 175 11.36 13.11 -11.17
CA ARG A 175 12.02 11.88 -11.63
C ARG A 175 13.15 11.45 -10.71
N GLU A 176 13.89 12.41 -10.16
CA GLU A 176 14.95 12.12 -9.19
C GLU A 176 14.38 11.53 -7.89
N GLU A 177 13.29 12.11 -7.37
CA GLU A 177 12.59 11.57 -6.20
C GLU A 177 12.05 10.15 -6.46
N ALA A 178 11.52 9.89 -7.66
CA ALA A 178 11.05 8.55 -8.05
C ALA A 178 12.19 7.51 -8.10
N ASP A 179 13.38 7.90 -8.53
CA ASP A 179 14.58 7.04 -8.49
C ASP A 179 15.06 6.83 -7.05
N GLU A 180 15.02 7.87 -6.21
CA GLU A 180 15.40 7.77 -4.79
C GLU A 180 14.45 6.89 -3.97
N LEU A 181 13.16 6.85 -4.31
CA LEU A 181 12.18 5.94 -3.68
C LEU A 181 12.55 4.45 -3.84
N LEU A 182 13.28 4.08 -4.89
CA LEU A 182 13.80 2.71 -5.07
C LEU A 182 15.20 2.49 -4.46
N ARG A 183 15.91 3.57 -4.12
CA ARG A 183 17.27 3.51 -3.54
C ARG A 183 17.26 3.40 -2.03
N ARG A 184 16.24 3.99 -1.37
CA ARG A 184 16.02 3.80 0.06
C ARG A 184 15.52 2.39 0.34
N GLN A 185 15.90 1.84 1.49
CA GLN A 185 15.57 0.48 1.92
C GLN A 185 15.29 0.45 3.42
N SER A 186 14.21 -0.23 3.81
CA SER A 186 13.82 -0.41 5.22
C SER A 186 14.96 -1.04 6.02
N GLY A 187 15.38 -0.37 7.08
CA GLY A 187 16.42 -0.84 8.00
C GLY A 187 17.86 -0.71 7.48
N SER A 188 18.07 -0.01 6.36
CA SER A 188 19.42 0.27 5.83
C SER A 188 20.16 1.30 6.69
N GLU A 189 21.43 1.05 7.02
CA GLU A 189 22.29 2.02 7.70
C GLU A 189 22.65 3.21 6.80
N ASP A 190 22.79 2.97 5.49
CA ASP A 190 23.23 3.98 4.52
C ASP A 190 22.07 4.81 3.97
N LYS A 191 20.96 4.14 3.61
CA LYS A 191 19.80 4.75 2.94
C LYS A 191 18.48 4.25 3.52
N PRO A 192 18.18 4.56 4.80
CA PRO A 192 16.93 4.13 5.43
C PRO A 192 15.70 4.77 4.78
N ARG A 193 14.53 4.18 5.04
CA ARG A 193 13.23 4.81 4.76
C ARG A 193 13.04 6.07 5.61
N MET A 194 12.18 6.97 5.17
CA MET A 194 12.04 8.30 5.75
C MET A 194 11.39 8.31 7.14
N LEU A 195 10.55 7.32 7.45
CA LEU A 195 9.81 7.23 8.70
C LEU A 195 10.31 6.05 9.55
N GLY A 196 10.42 6.26 10.86
CA GLY A 196 10.97 5.28 11.80
C GLY A 196 10.23 3.93 11.79
N ALA A 197 8.90 3.96 11.90
CA ALA A 197 8.07 2.75 11.89
C ALA A 197 8.24 1.89 10.62
N PHE A 198 8.60 2.51 9.50
CA PHE A 198 8.86 1.87 8.21
C PHE A 198 10.32 1.40 8.03
N ASN A 199 11.14 1.49 9.09
CA ASN A 199 12.45 0.86 9.19
C ASN A 199 12.49 -0.27 10.22
N GLU A 200 11.44 -0.42 11.05
CA GLU A 200 11.33 -1.49 12.04
C GLU A 200 11.15 -2.85 11.37
N GLU A 201 11.46 -3.93 12.08
CA GLU A 201 11.19 -5.27 11.57
C GLU A 201 9.70 -5.63 11.69
N THR A 202 9.18 -6.40 10.70
CA THR A 202 7.91 -7.14 10.84
C THR A 202 8.23 -8.63 10.99
N PRO A 203 8.68 -9.09 12.17
CA PRO A 203 9.41 -10.37 12.30
C PRO A 203 8.52 -11.63 12.25
N ASP A 204 7.21 -11.47 12.45
CA ASP A 204 6.26 -12.57 12.56
C ASP A 204 4.86 -12.17 12.07
N TRP A 205 4.01 -13.18 11.86
CA TRP A 205 2.66 -12.98 11.33
C TRP A 205 1.74 -12.20 12.27
N LEU A 206 1.94 -12.28 13.59
CA LEU A 206 1.16 -11.46 14.52
C LEU A 206 1.55 -9.99 14.39
N SER A 207 2.84 -9.69 14.22
CA SER A 207 3.32 -8.34 13.88
C SER A 207 2.79 -7.86 12.53
N PHE A 208 2.72 -8.71 11.51
CA PHE A 208 2.10 -8.34 10.22
C PHE A 208 0.61 -7.99 10.37
N PHE A 209 -0.16 -8.79 11.11
CA PHE A 209 -1.58 -8.48 11.34
C PHE A 209 -1.76 -7.21 12.17
N MET A 210 -0.88 -6.94 13.13
CA MET A 210 -0.90 -5.68 13.89
C MET A 210 -0.50 -4.48 13.02
N PHE A 211 0.52 -4.62 12.17
CA PHE A 211 0.97 -3.60 11.22
C PHE A 211 -0.17 -3.21 10.26
N THR A 212 -0.76 -4.19 9.60
CA THR A 212 -1.89 -3.98 8.68
C THR A 212 -3.18 -3.55 9.39
N TYR A 213 -3.23 -3.52 10.72
CA TYR A 213 -4.37 -3.00 11.48
C TYR A 213 -4.13 -1.59 12.03
N PHE A 214 -2.89 -1.25 12.40
CA PHE A 214 -2.52 0.03 13.02
C PHE A 214 -1.70 0.93 12.09
N THR A 215 -0.63 0.43 11.48
CA THR A 215 0.28 1.23 10.64
C THR A 215 -0.36 1.59 9.31
N ASP A 216 -0.97 0.63 8.62
CA ASP A 216 -1.75 0.90 7.41
C ASP A 216 -2.98 1.81 7.72
N ARG A 217 -3.41 1.88 8.98
CA ARG A 217 -4.48 2.80 9.41
C ARG A 217 -3.98 4.24 9.50
N ASP A 218 -2.71 4.47 9.83
CA ASP A 218 -2.10 5.79 9.61
C ASP A 218 -2.11 6.12 8.12
N GLY A 219 -1.67 5.20 7.26
CA GLY A 219 -1.77 5.32 5.80
C GLY A 219 -3.16 5.75 5.34
N LYS A 220 -4.22 5.08 5.83
CA LYS A 220 -5.61 5.48 5.60
C LYS A 220 -5.88 6.94 6.02
N MET A 221 -5.49 7.36 7.23
CA MET A 221 -5.76 8.72 7.72
C MET A 221 -4.98 9.79 6.94
N GLN A 222 -3.73 9.49 6.54
CA GLN A 222 -2.93 10.36 5.67
C GLN A 222 -3.58 10.48 4.28
N LEU A 223 -4.01 9.36 3.69
CA LEU A 223 -4.69 9.34 2.40
C LEU A 223 -6.05 10.04 2.46
N GLU A 224 -6.83 9.90 3.54
CA GLU A 224 -8.08 10.65 3.75
C GLU A 224 -7.84 12.16 3.81
N SER A 225 -6.73 12.58 4.42
CA SER A 225 -6.31 13.98 4.47
C SER A 225 -5.87 14.50 3.10
N LEU A 226 -5.00 13.76 2.40
CA LEU A 226 -4.54 14.10 1.05
C LEU A 226 -5.67 14.03 0.01
N ALA A 227 -6.71 13.20 0.24
CA ALA A 227 -7.94 13.18 -0.53
C ALA A 227 -8.75 14.49 -0.45
N GLN A 228 -8.44 15.38 0.50
CA GLN A 228 -9.00 16.74 0.58
C GLN A 228 -8.12 17.80 -0.09
N SER A 229 -6.97 17.42 -0.66
CA SER A 229 -6.02 18.37 -1.27
C SER A 229 -6.68 19.29 -2.31
N GLY A 230 -6.23 20.54 -2.33
CA GLY A 230 -6.57 21.49 -3.40
C GLY A 230 -5.95 21.09 -4.74
N PHE A 231 -4.87 20.30 -4.74
CA PHE A 231 -4.30 19.67 -5.93
C PHE A 231 -5.09 18.40 -6.27
N ASP A 232 -6.00 18.53 -7.24
CA ASP A 232 -7.01 17.51 -7.57
C ASP A 232 -6.44 16.17 -8.05
N PRO A 233 -5.37 16.10 -8.86
CA PRO A 233 -4.74 14.83 -9.22
C PRO A 233 -4.30 14.01 -8.00
N LEU A 234 -3.70 14.65 -6.99
CA LEU A 234 -3.34 13.97 -5.73
C LEU A 234 -4.60 13.52 -4.98
N SER A 235 -5.60 14.40 -4.85
CA SER A 235 -6.86 14.07 -4.20
C SER A 235 -7.52 12.82 -4.80
N ARG A 236 -7.58 12.74 -6.13
CA ARG A 236 -8.18 11.63 -6.87
C ARG A 236 -7.36 10.35 -6.80
N THR A 237 -6.03 10.45 -6.77
CA THR A 237 -5.14 9.31 -6.53
C THR A 237 -5.41 8.70 -5.15
N CYS A 238 -5.41 9.52 -4.09
CA CYS A 238 -5.65 9.04 -2.72
C CYS A 238 -7.06 8.46 -2.54
N ARG A 239 -8.08 9.05 -3.17
CA ARG A 239 -9.44 8.49 -3.16
C ARG A 239 -9.53 7.09 -3.74
N PHE A 240 -8.73 6.78 -4.78
CA PHE A 240 -8.68 5.43 -5.32
C PHE A 240 -7.91 4.50 -4.39
N MET A 241 -6.74 4.91 -3.88
CA MET A 241 -5.96 4.11 -2.92
C MET A 241 -6.76 3.73 -1.67
N LEU A 242 -7.62 4.62 -1.17
CA LEU A 242 -8.51 4.31 -0.04
C LEU A 242 -9.45 3.11 -0.29
N THR A 243 -9.74 2.77 -1.55
CA THR A 243 -10.51 1.56 -1.89
C THR A 243 -9.71 0.28 -1.70
N GLU A 244 -8.39 0.34 -1.87
CA GLU A 244 -7.46 -0.77 -1.63
C GLU A 244 -7.11 -0.88 -0.15
N GLU A 245 -6.85 0.25 0.52
CA GLU A 245 -6.48 0.33 1.95
C GLU A 245 -7.50 -0.36 2.87
N ALA A 246 -8.78 -0.35 2.49
CA ALA A 246 -9.83 -1.06 3.22
C ALA A 246 -9.58 -2.58 3.31
N HIS A 247 -8.94 -3.17 2.29
CA HIS A 247 -8.55 -4.59 2.32
C HIS A 247 -7.40 -4.85 3.27
N HIS A 248 -6.41 -3.96 3.33
CA HIS A 248 -5.28 -4.08 4.25
C HIS A 248 -5.77 -4.11 5.70
N MET A 249 -6.66 -3.17 6.06
CA MET A 249 -7.33 -3.14 7.36
C MET A 249 -8.08 -4.43 7.68
N PHE A 250 -8.80 -4.97 6.70
CA PHE A 250 -9.51 -6.23 6.85
C PHE A 250 -8.55 -7.40 7.14
N VAL A 251 -7.40 -7.46 6.45
CA VAL A 251 -6.38 -8.50 6.68
C VAL A 251 -5.85 -8.41 8.11
N GLY A 252 -5.52 -7.21 8.60
CA GLY A 252 -5.06 -7.01 9.96
C GLY A 252 -6.10 -7.35 11.01
N GLU A 253 -7.31 -6.79 10.88
CA GLU A 253 -8.41 -6.99 11.84
C GLU A 253 -8.78 -8.47 11.96
N THR A 254 -9.00 -9.14 10.84
CA THR A 254 -9.40 -10.55 10.84
C THR A 254 -8.25 -11.48 11.24
N GLY A 255 -6.99 -11.13 10.93
CA GLY A 255 -5.82 -11.88 11.35
C GLY A 255 -5.63 -11.87 12.87
N VAL A 256 -5.73 -10.69 13.50
CA VAL A 256 -5.72 -10.57 14.97
C VAL A 256 -6.92 -11.28 15.58
N GLY A 257 -8.12 -11.08 15.02
CA GLY A 257 -9.36 -11.71 15.49
C GLY A 257 -9.28 -13.24 15.49
N ARG A 258 -8.83 -13.85 14.39
CA ARG A 258 -8.63 -15.30 14.27
C ARG A 258 -7.58 -15.84 15.26
N THR A 259 -6.54 -15.05 15.54
CA THR A 259 -5.52 -15.41 16.53
C THR A 259 -6.12 -15.46 17.94
N ILE A 260 -6.90 -14.43 18.32
CA ILE A 260 -7.61 -14.38 19.61
C ILE A 260 -8.60 -15.54 19.73
N GLU A 261 -9.42 -15.76 18.69
CA GLU A 261 -10.41 -16.83 18.64
C GLU A 261 -9.76 -18.20 18.87
N ARG A 262 -8.67 -18.50 18.17
CA ARG A 262 -7.95 -19.78 18.31
C ARG A 262 -7.43 -19.99 19.73
N THR A 263 -6.93 -18.94 20.38
CA THR A 263 -6.47 -18.98 21.77
C THR A 263 -7.63 -19.24 22.74
N CYS A 264 -8.75 -18.53 22.59
CA CYS A 264 -9.94 -18.71 23.42
C CYS A 264 -10.54 -20.13 23.28
N GLN A 265 -10.59 -20.67 22.07
CA GLN A 265 -11.03 -22.05 21.81
C GLN A 265 -10.14 -23.06 22.55
N ALA A 266 -8.81 -22.96 22.38
CA ALA A 266 -7.86 -23.86 23.05
C ALA A 266 -7.97 -23.81 24.58
N MET A 267 -8.11 -22.60 25.13
CA MET A 267 -8.31 -22.40 26.58
C MET A 267 -9.60 -23.06 27.07
N THR A 268 -10.70 -22.89 26.32
CA THR A 268 -12.01 -23.49 26.65
C THR A 268 -11.94 -25.02 26.64
N GLU A 269 -11.35 -25.60 25.59
CA GLU A 269 -11.15 -27.06 25.47
C GLU A 269 -10.30 -27.64 26.61
N ALA A 270 -9.30 -26.89 27.07
CA ALA A 270 -8.39 -27.29 28.14
C ALA A 270 -8.88 -26.91 29.56
N GLY A 271 -10.07 -26.31 29.69
CA GLY A 271 -10.60 -25.84 30.97
C GLY A 271 -9.74 -24.77 31.66
N ILE A 272 -9.03 -23.94 30.88
CA ILE A 272 -8.25 -22.81 31.39
C ILE A 272 -9.16 -21.58 31.42
N THR A 273 -9.48 -21.09 32.62
CA THR A 273 -10.32 -19.89 32.79
C THR A 273 -9.52 -18.61 33.04
N ASP A 274 -8.26 -18.73 33.49
CA ASP A 274 -7.38 -17.58 33.71
C ASP A 274 -6.53 -17.30 32.46
N PRO A 275 -6.77 -16.19 31.73
CA PRO A 275 -5.98 -15.83 30.56
C PRO A 275 -4.52 -15.43 30.91
N HIS A 276 -4.23 -15.19 32.18
CA HIS A 276 -2.88 -14.88 32.66
C HIS A 276 -2.08 -16.12 33.08
N ASP A 277 -2.64 -17.33 33.01
CA ASP A 277 -1.86 -18.57 33.12
C ASP A 277 -1.08 -18.85 31.82
N ILE A 278 -0.14 -17.95 31.52
CA ILE A 278 0.65 -17.91 30.30
C ILE A 278 1.33 -19.25 30.03
N LYS A 279 1.81 -19.93 31.08
CA LYS A 279 2.51 -21.21 30.94
C LYS A 279 1.56 -22.29 30.41
N ARG A 280 0.36 -22.41 30.98
CA ARG A 280 -0.63 -23.40 30.51
C ARG A 280 -1.16 -23.05 29.12
N VAL A 281 -1.42 -21.77 28.84
CA VAL A 281 -1.91 -21.34 27.54
C VAL A 281 -0.88 -21.63 26.44
N ARG A 282 0.40 -21.29 26.66
CA ARG A 282 1.47 -21.57 25.68
C ARG A 282 1.71 -23.06 25.47
N ALA A 283 1.49 -23.89 26.49
CA ALA A 283 1.60 -25.34 26.34
C ALA A 283 0.58 -25.94 25.35
N LEU A 284 -0.48 -25.18 25.01
CA LEU A 284 -1.45 -25.55 23.97
C LEU A 284 -1.00 -25.18 22.54
N GLY A 285 0.17 -24.55 22.38
CA GLY A 285 0.69 -24.12 21.08
C GLY A 285 0.00 -22.88 20.51
N VAL A 286 -0.67 -22.08 21.35
CA VAL A 286 -1.32 -20.81 20.97
C VAL A 286 -0.60 -19.61 21.60
N ILE A 287 -0.88 -18.40 21.10
CA ILE A 287 -0.33 -17.15 21.65
C ILE A 287 -1.25 -16.67 22.78
N ASP A 288 -0.70 -16.51 23.99
CA ASP A 288 -1.47 -16.05 25.14
C ASP A 288 -2.00 -14.61 24.96
N LEU A 289 -3.22 -14.34 25.46
CA LEU A 289 -3.87 -13.05 25.32
C LEU A 289 -3.03 -11.87 25.85
N PRO A 290 -2.32 -11.99 27.00
CA PRO A 290 -1.42 -10.93 27.47
C PRO A 290 -0.29 -10.60 26.48
N THR A 291 0.24 -11.59 25.75
CA THR A 291 1.26 -11.37 24.72
C THR A 291 0.67 -10.72 23.48
N ILE A 292 -0.55 -11.08 23.06
CA ILE A 292 -1.27 -10.38 21.99
C ILE A 292 -1.48 -8.90 22.38
N GLN A 293 -1.89 -8.62 23.61
CA GLN A 293 -2.03 -7.25 24.12
C GLN A 293 -0.70 -6.47 24.10
N LYS A 294 0.43 -7.12 24.42
CA LYS A 294 1.75 -6.47 24.33
C LYS A 294 2.10 -6.09 22.89
N LYS A 295 1.81 -6.97 21.92
CA LYS A 295 2.00 -6.67 20.49
C LYS A 295 1.09 -5.52 20.03
N LEU A 296 -0.16 -5.51 20.47
CA LEU A 296 -1.08 -4.39 20.24
C LEU A 296 -0.48 -3.08 20.77
N ASN A 297 -0.07 -3.05 22.04
CA ASN A 297 0.49 -1.85 22.66
C ASN A 297 1.71 -1.34 21.90
N LEU A 298 2.61 -2.24 21.48
CA LEU A 298 3.78 -1.88 20.69
C LEU A 298 3.37 -1.21 19.37
N HIS A 299 2.58 -1.90 18.54
CA HIS A 299 2.21 -1.40 17.21
C HIS A 299 1.28 -0.18 17.23
N TYR A 300 0.53 0.04 18.30
CA TYR A 300 -0.25 1.27 18.48
C TYR A 300 0.63 2.49 18.77
N THR A 301 1.81 2.29 19.37
CA THR A 301 2.71 3.38 19.79
C THR A 301 3.89 3.64 18.84
N LEU A 302 4.16 2.72 17.91
CA LEU A 302 5.15 2.89 16.84
C LEU A 302 4.67 3.93 15.82
#